data_AF-C4JX98-F1
#
_entry.id   AF-C4JX98-F1
#
_cell.length_a   1.000
_cell.length_b   1.000
_cell.length_c   1.000
_cell.angle_alpha   90.00
_cell.angle_beta   90.00
_cell.angle_gamma   90.00
#
_symmetry.space_group_name_H-M   'P 1'
#
loop_
_entity.id
_entity.type
_entity.pdbx_description
1 polymer ?
#
loop_
_entity_poly.entity_id
_entity_poly.type
_entity_poly.pdbx_seq_one_letter_code
_entity_poly.pdbx_strand_id
1 'polypeptide(L)'
;MAPPPNTPANKPSVLKAVYSAPAASSPSDTSQTEPAIHHTIQHELSASLSSHTADETTSKTAYLSELRRAVTSLQNEVNTYLTARMDEDSARATGTGGKDEIGQEENYGEEVANEEDED
;
A
#
# COMPACT_ATOMS: atom_id res chain seq x y z
N MET A 1 -42.18 -20.71 27.11
CA MET A 1 -41.24 -21.19 26.07
C MET A 1 -40.38 -20.01 25.65
N ALA A 2 -39.08 -20.04 25.97
CA ALA A 2 -38.13 -19.04 25.48
C ALA A 2 -37.80 -19.34 24.00
N PRO A 3 -37.68 -18.33 23.13
CA PRO A 3 -37.22 -18.54 21.76
C PRO A 3 -35.75 -19.02 21.75
N PRO A 4 -35.35 -19.86 20.77
CA PRO A 4 -34.01 -20.45 20.74
C PRO A 4 -32.92 -19.41 20.42
N PRO A 5 -31.74 -19.49 21.08
CA PRO A 5 -30.63 -18.56 20.89
C PRO A 5 -29.73 -19.01 19.75
N ASN A 6 -30.19 -18.98 18.49
CA ASN A 6 -29.33 -19.10 17.31
C ASN A 6 -30.12 -18.75 16.04
N THR A 7 -30.42 -17.47 15.88
CA THR A 7 -30.67 -16.92 14.54
C THR A 7 -29.30 -16.60 13.93
N PRO A 8 -28.94 -17.07 12.72
CA PRO A 8 -27.70 -16.67 12.07
C PRO A 8 -27.80 -15.17 11.75
N ALA A 9 -27.30 -14.36 12.68
CA ALA A 9 -27.23 -12.93 12.55
C ALA A 9 -26.27 -12.60 11.40
N ASN A 10 -26.87 -12.25 10.27
CA ASN A 10 -26.44 -11.20 9.34
C ASN A 10 -24.95 -10.80 9.48
N LYS A 11 -24.03 -11.65 9.01
CA LYS A 11 -22.60 -11.33 9.07
C LYS A 11 -22.31 -10.21 8.06
N PRO A 12 -21.75 -9.06 8.46
CA PRO A 12 -21.44 -7.98 7.53
C PRO A 12 -20.44 -8.46 6.49
N SER A 13 -20.64 -8.04 5.25
CA SER A 13 -19.69 -8.31 4.17
C SER A 13 -18.51 -7.34 4.31
N VAL A 14 -17.29 -7.88 4.31
CA VAL A 14 -16.07 -7.09 4.52
C VAL A 14 -15.22 -7.14 3.26
N LEU A 15 -14.90 -5.97 2.73
CA LEU A 15 -13.90 -5.80 1.68
C LEU A 15 -12.53 -5.65 2.36
N LYS A 16 -11.56 -6.48 1.98
CA LYS A 16 -10.25 -6.55 2.64
C LYS A 16 -9.10 -6.58 1.62
N ALA A 17 -8.07 -5.80 1.88
CA ALA A 17 -6.77 -5.91 1.22
C ALA A 17 -5.68 -6.25 2.25
N VAL A 18 -4.72 -7.08 1.85
CA VAL A 18 -3.55 -7.43 2.65
C VAL A 18 -2.31 -7.23 1.78
N TYR A 19 -1.47 -6.30 2.18
CA TYR A 19 -0.14 -6.11 1.62
C TYR A 19 0.88 -6.87 2.47
N SER A 20 1.82 -7.55 1.82
CA SER A 20 2.93 -8.26 2.48
C SER A 20 4.21 -8.05 1.68
N ALA A 21 5.26 -7.61 2.34
CA ALA A 21 6.59 -7.44 1.78
C ALA A 21 7.63 -8.21 2.61
N PRO A 22 8.60 -8.88 1.95
CA PRO A 22 9.66 -9.59 2.65
C PRO A 22 10.58 -8.62 3.39
N ALA A 23 11.27 -9.14 4.41
CA ALA A 23 12.37 -8.44 5.07
C ALA A 23 13.45 -8.05 4.05
N ALA A 24 13.82 -6.77 4.02
CA ALA A 24 14.94 -6.30 3.23
C ALA A 24 16.25 -6.59 3.97
N SER A 25 17.18 -7.28 3.30
CA SER A 25 18.54 -7.50 3.79
C SER A 25 19.46 -6.53 3.06
N SER A 26 19.99 -5.53 3.76
CA SER A 26 21.00 -4.63 3.17
C SER A 26 22.37 -5.33 3.15
N PRO A 27 23.11 -5.35 2.03
CA PRO A 27 24.41 -6.02 1.93
C PRO A 27 25.52 -5.31 2.74
N SER A 28 25.30 -4.07 3.16
CA SER A 28 26.34 -3.20 3.72
C SER A 28 26.39 -3.15 5.25
N ASP A 29 25.40 -3.72 5.95
CA ASP A 29 25.36 -3.67 7.42
C ASP A 29 24.73 -4.96 7.99
N THR A 30 25.58 -5.88 8.47
CA THR A 30 25.17 -7.20 8.98
C THR A 30 24.39 -7.15 10.29
N SER A 31 24.05 -5.95 10.80
CA SER A 31 23.34 -5.76 12.08
C SER A 31 21.92 -5.19 11.93
N GLN A 32 21.46 -4.83 10.72
CA GLN A 32 20.14 -4.24 10.52
C GLN A 32 19.29 -5.07 9.54
N THR A 33 18.59 -6.07 10.06
CA THR A 33 17.54 -6.81 9.32
C THR A 33 16.21 -6.10 9.53
N GLU A 34 15.58 -5.58 8.46
CA GLU A 34 14.27 -4.95 8.57
C GLU A 34 13.15 -6.00 8.67
N PRO A 35 12.11 -5.74 9.49
CA PRO A 35 10.79 -6.34 9.46
C PRO A 35 10.36 -7.03 8.18
N ALA A 36 9.79 -8.24 8.19
CA ALA A 36 8.76 -8.53 7.21
C ALA A 36 7.55 -7.61 7.48
N ILE A 37 7.00 -7.00 6.44
CA ILE A 37 6.02 -5.93 6.60
C ILE A 37 4.66 -6.40 6.12
N HIS A 38 3.66 -6.18 6.97
CA HIS A 38 2.28 -6.54 6.70
C HIS A 38 1.38 -5.32 6.97
N HIS A 39 0.54 -5.00 5.99
CA HIS A 39 -0.45 -3.94 6.13
C HIS A 39 -1.81 -4.46 5.69
N THR A 40 -2.86 -4.13 6.46
CA THR A 40 -4.21 -4.62 6.20
C THR A 40 -5.19 -3.45 6.22
N ILE A 41 -5.98 -3.35 5.16
CA ILE A 41 -7.05 -2.35 5.02
C ILE A 41 -8.37 -3.11 4.91
N GLN A 42 -9.39 -2.66 5.64
CA GLN A 42 -10.71 -3.31 5.70
C GLN A 42 -11.84 -2.28 5.68
N HIS A 43 -12.88 -2.56 4.90
CA HIS A 43 -14.13 -1.81 4.89
C HIS A 43 -15.30 -2.75 5.13
N GLU A 44 -16.13 -2.40 6.12
CA GLU A 44 -17.40 -3.06 6.34
C GLU A 44 -18.45 -2.50 5.37
N LEU A 45 -19.26 -3.39 4.80
CA LEU A 45 -20.38 -3.03 3.94
C LEU A 45 -21.68 -3.17 4.74
N SER A 46 -22.46 -2.10 4.75
CA SER A 46 -23.68 -1.93 5.55
C SER A 46 -24.84 -2.74 5.00
N ALA A 47 -24.92 -2.86 3.67
CA ALA A 47 -25.94 -3.66 3.02
C ALA A 47 -25.61 -5.15 3.12
N SER A 48 -26.44 -5.90 3.84
CA SER A 48 -26.38 -7.36 3.80
C SER A 48 -27.37 -7.90 2.78
N LEU A 49 -26.89 -8.75 1.89
CA LEU A 49 -27.73 -9.51 0.97
C LEU A 49 -28.41 -10.67 1.71
N SER A 50 -29.35 -10.36 2.60
CA SER A 50 -30.13 -11.38 3.30
C SER A 50 -31.48 -11.62 2.63
N SER A 51 -31.58 -12.77 1.96
CA SER A 51 -32.79 -13.48 1.53
C SER A 51 -33.71 -12.86 0.46
N HIS A 52 -34.06 -13.70 -0.53
CA HIS A 52 -35.06 -13.49 -1.58
C HIS A 52 -36.35 -12.87 -1.04
N THR A 53 -36.55 -11.59 -1.31
CA THR A 53 -37.83 -10.88 -1.17
C THR A 53 -37.99 -9.96 -2.39
N ALA A 54 -39.21 -9.46 -2.65
CA ALA A 54 -39.52 -8.67 -3.84
C ALA A 54 -38.63 -7.41 -4.03
N ASP A 55 -37.93 -6.95 -3.00
CA ASP A 55 -36.98 -5.83 -3.00
C ASP A 55 -35.50 -6.24 -3.24
N GLU A 56 -35.27 -7.44 -3.76
CA GLU A 56 -33.94 -7.99 -4.03
C GLU A 56 -33.13 -7.11 -4.99
N THR A 57 -33.76 -6.55 -6.04
CA THR A 57 -33.07 -5.68 -7.01
C THR A 57 -32.60 -4.39 -6.35
N THR A 58 -33.46 -3.72 -5.58
CA THR A 58 -33.13 -2.48 -4.85
C THR A 58 -31.98 -2.72 -3.87
N SER A 59 -32.05 -3.82 -3.12
CA SER A 59 -31.03 -4.21 -2.13
C SER A 59 -29.69 -4.54 -2.80
N LYS A 60 -29.71 -5.24 -3.93
CA LYS A 60 -28.51 -5.52 -4.73
C LYS A 60 -27.90 -4.26 -5.32
N THR A 61 -28.72 -3.35 -5.87
CA THR A 61 -28.23 -2.08 -6.42
C THR A 61 -27.59 -1.22 -5.34
N ALA A 62 -28.20 -1.14 -4.14
CA ALA A 62 -27.62 -0.44 -3.00
C ALA A 62 -26.29 -1.06 -2.56
N TYR A 63 -26.25 -2.39 -2.40
CA TYR A 63 -25.02 -3.11 -2.05
C TYR A 63 -23.91 -2.92 -3.07
N LEU A 64 -24.19 -3.06 -4.37
CA LEU A 64 -23.18 -2.89 -5.42
C LEU A 64 -22.69 -1.43 -5.51
N SER A 65 -23.57 -0.45 -5.29
CA SER A 65 -23.18 0.96 -5.21
C SER A 65 -22.24 1.19 -4.02
N GLU A 66 -22.57 0.65 -2.85
CA GLU A 66 -21.72 0.74 -1.65
C GLU A 66 -20.38 0.05 -1.86
N LEU A 67 -20.38 -1.19 -2.37
CA LEU A 67 -19.17 -1.94 -2.69
C LEU A 67 -18.29 -1.19 -3.68
N ARG A 68 -18.87 -0.59 -4.73
CA ARG A 68 -18.09 0.19 -5.71
C ARG A 68 -17.40 1.39 -5.05
N ARG A 69 -18.09 2.11 -4.17
CA ARG A 69 -17.49 3.22 -3.41
C ARG A 69 -16.39 2.73 -2.48
N ALA A 70 -16.63 1.65 -1.75
CA ALA A 70 -15.65 1.04 -0.85
C ALA A 70 -14.38 0.59 -1.61
N VAL A 71 -14.55 0.01 -2.81
CA VAL A 71 -13.42 -0.38 -3.68
C VAL A 71 -12.60 0.84 -4.12
N THR A 72 -13.26 1.94 -4.52
CA THR A 72 -12.54 3.17 -4.88
C THR A 72 -11.80 3.77 -3.69
N SER A 73 -12.40 3.77 -2.49
CA SER A 73 -11.70 4.19 -1.26
C SER A 73 -10.48 3.33 -0.98
N LEU A 74 -10.67 2.01 -0.99
CA LEU A 74 -9.62 1.04 -0.73
C LEU A 74 -8.45 1.20 -1.71
N GLN A 75 -8.74 1.43 -2.99
CA GLN A 75 -7.72 1.69 -4.01
C GLN A 75 -6.90 2.95 -3.68
N ASN A 76 -7.56 4.04 -3.29
CA ASN A 76 -6.87 5.28 -2.91
C ASN A 76 -6.00 5.08 -1.67
N GLU A 77 -6.48 4.34 -0.68
CA GLU A 77 -5.74 4.03 0.54
C GLU A 77 -4.51 3.17 0.25
N VAL A 78 -4.65 2.13 -0.58
CA VAL A 78 -3.53 1.30 -1.04
C VAL A 78 -2.50 2.15 -1.79
N ASN A 79 -2.92 2.99 -2.72
CA ASN A 79 -2.00 3.85 -3.48
C ASN A 79 -1.25 4.81 -2.55
N THR A 80 -1.98 5.47 -1.64
CA THR A 80 -1.37 6.39 -0.66
C THR A 80 -0.35 5.68 0.21
N TYR A 81 -0.69 4.49 0.70
CA TYR A 81 0.21 3.67 1.51
C TYR A 81 1.48 3.26 0.73
N LEU A 82 1.33 2.79 -0.51
CA LEU A 82 2.47 2.37 -1.32
C LEU A 82 3.37 3.54 -1.71
N THR A 83 2.80 4.70 -2.07
CA THR A 83 3.56 5.90 -2.38
C THR A 83 4.37 6.38 -1.17
N ALA A 84 3.75 6.50 0.00
CA ALA A 84 4.46 6.88 1.22
C ALA A 84 5.62 5.91 1.53
N ARG A 85 5.40 4.61 1.31
CA ARG A 85 6.42 3.60 1.51
C ARG A 85 7.57 3.70 0.51
N MET A 86 7.27 3.98 -0.76
CA MET A 86 8.32 4.22 -1.77
C MET A 86 9.16 5.44 -1.42
N ASP A 87 8.55 6.49 -0.87
CA ASP A 87 9.26 7.69 -0.44
C ASP A 87 10.18 7.38 0.76
N GLU A 88 9.69 6.61 1.74
CA GLU A 88 10.51 6.11 2.86
C GLU A 88 11.69 5.25 2.39
N ASP A 89 11.45 4.31 1.47
CA ASP A 89 12.49 3.43 0.92
C ASP A 89 13.53 4.24 0.10
N SER A 90 13.08 5.25 -0.66
CA SER A 90 13.96 6.14 -1.43
C SER A 90 14.81 7.03 -0.53
N ALA A 91 14.23 7.58 0.55
CA ALA A 91 14.95 8.39 1.53
C ALA A 91 16.01 7.56 2.28
N ARG A 92 15.74 6.26 2.52
CA ARG A 92 16.73 5.34 3.11
C ARG A 92 17.86 5.03 2.14
N ALA A 93 17.55 4.75 0.88
CA ALA A 93 18.56 4.47 -0.15
C ALA A 93 19.51 5.67 -0.35
N THR A 94 18.96 6.87 -0.48
CA THR A 94 19.73 8.12 -0.62
C THR A 94 20.47 8.50 0.67
N GLY A 95 19.88 8.27 1.85
CA GLY A 95 20.53 8.50 3.15
C GLY A 95 21.75 7.61 3.41
N THR A 96 21.82 6.43 2.79
CA THR A 96 22.98 5.52 2.86
C THR A 96 24.04 5.77 1.76
N GLY A 97 23.72 6.55 0.72
CA GLY A 97 24.62 6.91 -0.39
C GLY A 97 25.04 8.39 -0.46
N GLY A 98 24.41 9.26 0.35
CA GLY A 98 24.56 10.71 0.26
C GLY A 98 25.93 11.29 0.66
N LYS A 99 26.89 10.48 1.10
CA LYS A 99 28.29 10.96 1.23
C LYS A 99 29.08 10.86 -0.07
N ASP A 100 28.70 9.94 -0.96
CA ASP A 100 29.38 9.72 -2.24
C ASP A 100 28.66 10.42 -3.40
N GLU A 101 27.35 10.72 -3.28
CA GLU A 101 26.62 11.50 -4.29
C GLU A 101 26.98 13.00 -4.27
N ILE A 102 27.17 13.61 -3.09
CA ILE A 102 27.57 15.03 -2.98
C ILE A 102 28.93 15.28 -3.65
N GLY A 103 29.88 14.34 -3.54
CA GLY A 103 31.17 14.44 -4.22
C GLY A 103 31.12 14.19 -5.72
N GLN A 104 30.10 13.48 -6.22
CA GLN A 104 29.93 13.23 -7.66
C GLN A 104 29.19 14.36 -8.38
N GLU A 105 28.34 15.13 -7.69
CA GLU A 105 27.73 16.35 -8.23
C GLU A 105 28.74 17.49 -8.39
N GLU A 106 29.73 17.61 -7.50
CA GLU A 106 30.79 18.64 -7.59
C GLU A 106 31.76 18.43 -8.77
N ASN A 107 31.90 17.20 -9.27
CA ASN A 107 32.75 16.87 -10.43
C ASN A 107 32.00 17.03 -11.77
N TYR A 108 30.68 17.24 -11.76
CA TYR A 108 29.86 17.34 -12.97
C TYR A 108 29.91 18.72 -13.65
N GLY A 109 30.97 19.49 -13.42
CA GLY A 109 31.18 20.84 -13.96
C GLY A 109 32.63 21.15 -14.35
N GLU A 110 33.57 20.22 -14.16
CA GLU A 110 34.93 20.32 -14.67
C GLU A 110 35.08 19.31 -15.81
N GLU A 111 34.55 19.67 -16.98
CA GLU A 111 35.00 19.05 -18.22
C GLU A 111 36.51 19.33 -18.29
N VAL A 112 37.36 18.39 -17.85
CA VAL A 112 38.77 18.37 -18.22
C VAL A 112 38.79 18.12 -19.73
N ALA A 113 38.56 19.20 -20.47
CA ALA A 113 38.98 19.34 -21.84
C ALA A 113 40.48 19.06 -21.81
N ASN A 114 40.86 17.84 -22.16
CA ASN A 114 42.22 17.52 -22.50
C ASN A 114 42.50 18.19 -23.86
N GLU A 115 42.55 19.52 -23.86
CA GLU A 115 43.21 20.33 -24.87
C GLU A 115 44.71 20.19 -24.61
N GLU A 116 45.26 19.03 -24.94
CA GLU A 116 46.66 18.94 -25.35
C GLU A 116 46.71 19.21 -26.86
N ASP A 117 46.39 20.46 -27.22
CA ASP A 117 47.00 21.12 -28.37
C ASP A 117 48.33 21.72 -27.87
N GLU A 118 49.46 21.02 -28.06
CA GLU A 118 50.79 21.66 -28.17
C GLU A 118 51.81 20.72 -28.85
N ASP A 119 52.14 21.10 -30.10
CA ASP A 119 53.33 20.83 -30.95
C ASP A 119 53.62 19.44 -31.58
#